data_AF-A0AAJ5JJ84-F1
#
_entry.id   AF-A0AAJ5JJ84-F1
#
_cell.length_a   1.000
_cell.length_b   1.000
_cell.length_c   1.000
_cell.angle_alpha   90.00
_cell.angle_beta   90.00
_cell.angle_gamma   90.00
#
_symmetry.space_group_name_H-M   'P 1'
#
loop_
_entity.id
_entity.type
_entity.pdbx_description
1 polymer ?
#
loop_
_entity_poly.entity_id
_entity_poly.type
_entity_poly.pdbx_seq_one_letter_code
_entity_poly.pdbx_strand_id
1 'polypeptide(L)'
;MTETNTNSETSDLLAEANANFEIDRAAYQMAQSRFLEIANETKRLISVAEALEAEAEASNSQWKQLAEQQNVDQRKVNAEIDRSILAKQKAQTIRMTAEARAELVNQTALAMAEARFKLTASAASINASDLEQRLVSLMTDEDFLITARSAYSICEVQCMAAHRAVEQPTAPVDIRDVDADAWRKFSVRLMRLLKQDARPAVANLATVPTPVPGEIIATTPLGLMRLRATGGSMPAPDGYRREFQLKQV
;
A
#
# COMPACT_ATOMS: atom_id res chain seq x y z
N MET A 1 -17.45 -34.83 20.65
CA MET A 1 -15.99 -34.80 20.40
C MET A 1 -15.75 -34.77 18.90
N THR A 2 -15.83 -33.59 18.27
CA THR A 2 -15.58 -33.37 16.83
C THR A 2 -15.23 -31.90 16.50
N GLU A 3 -14.70 -31.12 17.45
CA GLU A 3 -14.38 -29.69 17.24
C GLU A 3 -12.88 -29.40 17.10
N THR A 4 -12.01 -30.39 17.24
CA THR A 4 -10.55 -30.18 17.23
C THR A 4 -9.93 -30.11 15.83
N ASN A 5 -10.55 -30.67 14.79
CA ASN A 5 -9.94 -30.69 13.45
C ASN A 5 -10.10 -29.37 12.67
N THR A 6 -11.22 -28.66 12.82
CA THR A 6 -11.49 -27.44 12.05
C THR A 6 -10.57 -26.29 12.44
N ASN A 7 -10.26 -26.15 13.73
CA ASN A 7 -9.38 -25.07 14.21
C ASN A 7 -7.92 -25.29 13.76
N SER A 8 -7.45 -26.53 13.74
CA SER A 8 -6.12 -26.88 13.22
C SER A 8 -6.02 -26.57 11.72
N GLU A 9 -6.99 -27.03 10.92
CA GLU A 9 -7.00 -26.81 9.47
C GLU A 9 -7.06 -25.31 9.12
N THR A 10 -7.86 -24.50 9.82
CA THR A 10 -7.90 -23.05 9.59
C THR A 10 -6.63 -22.31 10.03
N SER A 11 -5.96 -22.81 11.07
CA SER A 11 -4.67 -22.27 11.51
C SER A 11 -3.57 -22.57 10.49
N ASP A 12 -3.57 -23.80 9.94
CA ASP A 12 -2.60 -24.23 8.94
C ASP A 12 -2.77 -23.44 7.62
N LEU A 13 -4.01 -23.21 7.18
CA LEU A 13 -4.31 -22.38 6.01
C LEU A 13 -3.90 -20.92 6.21
N LEU A 14 -4.08 -20.36 7.40
CA LEU A 14 -3.65 -18.99 7.72
C LEU A 14 -2.12 -18.89 7.71
N ALA A 15 -1.42 -19.87 8.27
CA ALA A 15 0.04 -19.94 8.29
C ALA A 15 0.61 -20.04 6.86
N GLU A 16 0.02 -20.88 6.01
CA GLU A 16 0.41 -21.00 4.60
C GLU A 16 0.16 -19.69 3.84
N ALA A 17 -1.02 -19.08 4.00
CA ALA A 17 -1.34 -17.80 3.37
C ALA A 17 -0.36 -16.70 3.79
N ASN A 18 0.02 -16.66 5.07
CA ASN A 18 0.99 -15.70 5.58
C ASN A 18 2.41 -15.96 5.05
N ALA A 19 2.83 -17.23 4.95
CA ALA A 19 4.12 -17.58 4.35
C ALA A 19 4.21 -17.14 2.89
N ASN A 20 3.16 -17.37 2.10
CA ASN A 20 3.08 -16.92 0.71
C ASN A 20 3.08 -15.39 0.62
N PHE A 21 2.37 -14.70 1.52
CA PHE A 21 2.38 -13.25 1.61
C PHE A 21 3.80 -12.71 1.87
N GLU A 22 4.57 -13.34 2.75
CA GLU A 22 5.95 -12.91 3.04
C GLU A 22 6.89 -13.08 1.84
N ILE A 23 6.71 -14.14 1.04
CA ILE A 23 7.44 -14.34 -0.22
C ILE A 23 7.11 -13.22 -1.21
N ASP A 24 5.81 -12.95 -1.42
CA ASP A 24 5.36 -11.89 -2.32
C ASP A 24 5.81 -10.49 -1.83
N ARG A 25 5.83 -10.29 -0.50
CA ARG A 25 6.29 -9.05 0.13
C ARG A 25 7.77 -8.82 -0.16
N ALA A 26 8.60 -9.84 0.02
CA ALA A 26 10.02 -9.75 -0.29
C ALA A 26 10.26 -9.50 -1.78
N ALA A 27 9.52 -10.17 -2.67
CA ALA A 27 9.59 -9.96 -4.11
C ALA A 27 9.23 -8.51 -4.50
N TYR A 28 8.18 -7.95 -3.89
CA TYR A 28 7.78 -6.57 -4.11
C TYR A 28 8.82 -5.57 -3.60
N GLN A 29 9.43 -5.80 -2.44
CA GLN A 29 10.53 -4.94 -1.95
C GLN A 29 11.76 -4.98 -2.87
N MET A 30 12.11 -6.14 -3.40
CA MET A 30 13.17 -6.24 -4.42
C MET A 30 12.81 -5.45 -5.69
N ALA A 31 11.53 -5.50 -6.12
CA ALA A 31 11.06 -4.70 -7.24
C ALA A 31 11.13 -3.19 -6.96
N GLN A 32 10.81 -2.74 -5.75
CA GLN A 32 10.97 -1.35 -5.32
C GLN A 32 12.42 -0.89 -5.42
N SER A 33 13.38 -1.67 -4.92
CA SER A 33 14.80 -1.35 -5.01
C SER A 33 15.25 -1.24 -6.47
N ARG A 34 14.88 -2.21 -7.30
CA ARG A 34 15.22 -2.21 -8.74
C ARG A 34 14.62 -1.02 -9.47
N PHE A 35 13.38 -0.64 -9.16
CA PHE A 35 12.75 0.54 -9.73
C PHE A 35 13.52 1.82 -9.41
N LEU A 36 13.90 2.02 -8.14
CA LEU A 36 14.68 3.18 -7.73
C LEU A 36 16.04 3.23 -8.41
N GLU A 37 16.73 2.09 -8.53
CA GLU A 37 18.00 2.00 -9.26
C GLU A 37 17.85 2.41 -10.72
N ILE A 38 16.82 1.89 -11.41
CA ILE A 38 16.59 2.20 -12.81
C ILE A 38 16.23 3.68 -12.96
N ALA A 39 15.31 4.20 -12.15
CA ALA A 39 14.86 5.59 -12.21
C ALA A 39 16.01 6.58 -11.93
N ASN A 40 16.82 6.33 -10.91
CA ASN A 40 17.97 7.17 -10.58
C ASN A 40 19.02 7.17 -11.68
N GLU A 41 19.34 6.00 -12.24
CA GLU A 41 20.29 5.90 -13.34
C GLU A 41 19.77 6.57 -14.62
N THR A 42 18.48 6.42 -14.93
CA THR A 42 17.84 7.13 -16.05
C THR A 42 17.97 8.64 -15.87
N LYS A 43 17.67 9.17 -14.67
CA LYS A 43 17.84 10.59 -14.37
C LYS A 43 19.29 11.06 -14.51
N ARG A 44 20.25 10.24 -14.06
CA ARG A 44 21.68 10.51 -14.21
C ARG A 44 22.09 10.60 -15.67
N LEU A 45 21.66 9.66 -16.51
CA LEU A 45 21.97 9.65 -17.94
C LEU A 45 21.38 10.86 -18.67
N ILE A 46 20.14 11.25 -18.35
CA ILE A 46 19.52 12.47 -18.89
C ILE A 46 20.40 13.68 -18.56
N SER A 47 20.78 13.85 -17.30
CA SER A 47 21.64 14.97 -16.88
C SER A 47 23.02 14.96 -17.55
N VAL A 48 23.62 13.78 -17.76
CA VAL A 48 24.89 13.67 -18.50
C VAL A 48 24.73 14.07 -19.96
N ALA A 49 23.65 13.65 -20.61
CA ALA A 49 23.39 14.04 -22.00
C ALA A 49 23.17 15.55 -22.13
N GLU A 50 22.42 16.16 -21.20
CA GLU A 50 22.21 17.62 -21.15
C GLU A 50 23.54 18.38 -20.96
N ALA A 51 24.43 17.88 -20.10
CA ALA A 51 25.74 18.48 -19.90
C ALA A 51 26.62 18.42 -21.16
N LEU A 52 26.57 17.32 -21.90
CA LEU A 52 27.28 17.18 -23.18
C LEU A 52 26.69 18.06 -24.29
N GLU A 53 25.37 18.26 -24.30
CA GLU A 53 24.72 19.21 -25.20
C GLU A 53 25.13 20.65 -24.90
N ALA A 54 25.24 21.01 -23.62
CA ALA A 54 25.75 22.31 -23.20
C ALA A 54 27.23 22.51 -23.59
N GLU A 55 28.08 21.48 -23.42
CA GLU A 55 29.48 21.53 -23.90
C GLU A 55 29.54 21.69 -25.42
N ALA A 56 28.71 20.95 -26.17
CA ALA A 56 28.63 21.07 -27.61
C ALA A 56 28.24 22.48 -28.05
N GLU A 57 27.27 23.11 -27.39
CA GLU A 57 26.85 24.47 -27.73
C GLU A 57 27.90 25.52 -27.38
N ALA A 58 28.63 25.32 -26.27
CA ALA A 58 29.76 26.18 -25.90
C ALA A 58 30.89 26.11 -26.95
N SER A 59 31.32 24.90 -27.33
CA SER A 59 32.31 24.72 -28.41
C SER A 59 31.80 25.24 -29.75
N ASN A 60 30.50 25.07 -30.04
CA ASN A 60 29.86 25.60 -31.25
C ASN A 60 29.92 27.14 -31.31
N SER A 61 29.71 27.80 -30.17
CA SER A 61 29.83 29.25 -30.07
C SER A 61 31.28 29.70 -30.17
N GLN A 62 32.21 28.94 -29.57
CA GLN A 62 33.63 29.26 -29.54
C GLN A 62 34.28 29.19 -30.92
N TRP A 63 34.01 28.16 -31.73
CA TRP A 63 34.61 28.07 -33.06
C TRP A 63 34.10 29.20 -33.98
N LYS A 64 32.83 29.61 -33.85
CA LYS A 64 32.28 30.74 -34.61
C LYS A 64 33.00 32.04 -34.26
N GLN A 65 33.21 32.30 -32.97
CA GLN A 65 34.00 33.46 -32.52
C GLN A 65 35.44 33.42 -33.03
N LEU A 66 36.09 32.25 -33.03
CA LEU A 66 37.44 32.09 -33.57
C LEU A 66 37.50 32.36 -35.09
N ALA A 67 36.47 31.96 -35.83
CA ALA A 67 36.39 32.14 -37.28
C ALA A 67 36.19 33.61 -37.69
N GLU A 68 35.68 34.47 -36.81
CA GLU A 68 35.47 35.91 -37.05
C GLU A 68 36.73 36.76 -36.78
N GLN A 69 37.80 36.18 -36.25
CA GLN A 69 39.03 36.91 -35.92
C GLN A 69 39.86 37.25 -37.18
N GLN A 70 40.56 38.39 -37.18
CA GLN A 70 41.36 38.84 -38.34
C GLN A 70 42.53 37.90 -38.71
N ASN A 71 43.05 37.11 -37.76
CA ASN A 71 44.14 36.15 -37.96
C ASN A 71 43.69 34.74 -37.54
N VAL A 72 42.80 34.13 -38.33
CA VAL A 72 42.20 32.82 -38.02
C VAL A 72 43.26 31.71 -37.99
N ASP A 73 43.33 30.98 -36.88
CA ASP A 73 44.02 29.70 -36.80
C ASP A 73 43.04 28.57 -37.11
N GLN A 74 43.03 28.12 -38.37
CA GLN A 74 42.12 27.08 -38.84
C GLN A 74 42.23 25.77 -38.05
N ARG A 75 43.41 25.46 -37.47
CA ARG A 75 43.57 24.23 -36.67
C ARG A 75 42.76 24.30 -35.38
N LYS A 76 42.68 25.47 -34.75
CA LYS A 76 41.87 25.69 -33.53
C LYS A 76 40.39 25.69 -33.84
N VAL A 77 39.99 26.30 -34.96
CA VAL A 77 38.59 26.26 -35.43
C VAL A 77 38.16 24.81 -35.66
N ASN A 78 38.95 24.03 -36.41
CA ASN A 78 38.64 22.62 -36.67
C ASN A 78 38.59 21.79 -35.38
N ALA A 79 39.51 22.02 -34.44
CA ALA A 79 39.51 21.31 -33.16
C ALA A 79 38.24 21.57 -32.33
N GLU A 80 37.73 22.81 -32.30
CA GLU A 80 36.48 23.12 -31.60
C GLU A 80 35.23 22.62 -32.35
N ILE A 81 35.26 22.58 -33.69
CA ILE A 81 34.21 21.92 -34.50
C ILE A 81 34.16 20.43 -34.17
N ASP A 82 35.31 19.75 -34.18
CA ASP A 82 35.42 18.32 -33.88
C ASP A 82 34.95 18.03 -32.44
N ARG A 83 35.34 18.88 -31.48
CA ARG A 83 34.89 18.78 -30.09
C ARG A 83 33.36 18.89 -29.96
N SER A 84 32.75 19.87 -30.62
CA SER A 84 31.30 20.04 -30.66
C SER A 84 30.60 18.83 -31.28
N ILE A 85 31.10 18.31 -32.42
CA ILE A 85 30.51 17.14 -33.10
C ILE A 85 30.58 15.90 -32.20
N LEU A 86 31.75 15.63 -31.59
CA LEU A 86 31.93 14.50 -30.69
C LEU A 86 31.03 14.60 -29.45
N ALA A 87 30.87 15.79 -28.87
CA ALA A 87 29.99 16.02 -27.74
C ALA A 87 28.51 15.75 -28.11
N LYS A 88 28.04 16.23 -29.27
CA LYS A 88 26.67 15.95 -29.77
C LYS A 88 26.42 14.45 -29.98
N GLN A 89 27.37 13.75 -30.60
CA GLN A 89 27.24 12.30 -30.84
C GLN A 89 27.17 11.51 -29.53
N LYS A 90 28.01 11.88 -28.54
CA LYS A 90 27.97 11.26 -27.20
C LYS A 90 26.65 11.54 -26.49
N ALA A 91 26.17 12.79 -26.52
CA ALA A 91 24.90 13.17 -25.92
C ALA A 91 23.73 12.36 -26.51
N GLN A 92 23.67 12.25 -27.84
CA GLN A 92 22.63 11.49 -28.53
C GLN A 92 22.64 10.01 -28.13
N THR A 93 23.82 9.39 -28.07
CA THR A 93 23.96 7.98 -27.65
C THR A 93 23.45 7.77 -26.21
N ILE A 94 23.78 8.69 -25.32
CA ILE A 94 23.34 8.63 -23.92
C ILE A 94 21.82 8.88 -23.82
N ARG A 95 21.26 9.79 -24.61
CA ARG A 95 19.80 10.02 -24.69
C ARG A 95 19.04 8.78 -25.12
N MET A 96 19.48 8.12 -26.19
CA MET A 96 18.85 6.87 -26.65
C MET A 96 18.86 5.80 -25.54
N THR A 97 19.95 5.72 -24.78
CA THR A 97 20.04 4.81 -23.64
C THR A 97 19.07 5.20 -22.52
N ALA A 98 18.96 6.50 -22.21
CA ALA A 98 18.03 7.00 -21.21
C ALA A 98 16.57 6.77 -21.61
N GLU A 99 16.21 6.94 -22.88
CA GLU A 99 14.86 6.68 -23.41
C GLU A 99 14.48 5.20 -23.27
N ALA A 100 15.36 4.28 -23.68
CA ALA A 100 15.13 2.84 -23.51
C ALA A 100 14.99 2.46 -22.02
N ARG A 101 15.75 3.09 -21.13
CA ARG A 101 15.60 2.87 -19.68
C ARG A 101 14.33 3.50 -19.11
N ALA A 102 13.86 4.62 -19.65
CA ALA A 102 12.60 5.23 -19.22
C ALA A 102 11.40 4.31 -19.53
N GLU A 103 11.43 3.60 -20.67
CA GLU A 103 10.44 2.56 -20.94
C GLU A 103 10.52 1.43 -19.89
N LEU A 104 11.72 0.98 -19.54
CA LEU A 104 11.92 -0.02 -18.49
C LEU A 104 11.42 0.45 -17.11
N VAL A 105 11.57 1.75 -16.78
CA VAL A 105 10.97 2.34 -15.57
C VAL A 105 9.45 2.17 -15.59
N ASN A 106 8.78 2.48 -16.71
CA ASN A 106 7.33 2.35 -16.83
C ASN A 106 6.87 0.89 -16.70
N GLN A 107 7.54 -0.04 -17.38
CA GLN A 107 7.24 -1.47 -17.27
C GLN A 107 7.40 -1.98 -15.83
N THR A 108 8.46 -1.55 -15.13
CA THR A 108 8.70 -1.90 -13.73
C THR A 108 7.65 -1.27 -12.81
N ALA A 109 7.24 -0.03 -13.07
CA ALA A 109 6.20 0.67 -12.32
C ALA A 109 4.84 -0.07 -12.42
N LEU A 110 4.47 -0.56 -13.60
CA LEU A 110 3.25 -1.36 -13.79
C LEU A 110 3.31 -2.65 -12.98
N ALA A 111 4.42 -3.41 -13.10
CA ALA A 111 4.59 -4.67 -12.37
C ALA A 111 4.54 -4.46 -10.84
N MET A 112 5.14 -3.37 -10.35
CA MET A 112 5.06 -2.99 -8.94
C MET A 112 3.65 -2.63 -8.49
N ALA A 113 2.91 -1.86 -9.30
CA ALA A 113 1.52 -1.52 -9.00
C ALA A 113 0.64 -2.77 -8.91
N GLU A 114 0.84 -3.74 -9.80
CA GLU A 114 0.14 -5.03 -9.77
C GLU A 114 0.50 -5.86 -8.52
N ALA A 115 1.78 -5.94 -8.18
CA ALA A 115 2.26 -6.65 -7.01
C ALA A 115 1.70 -6.02 -5.72
N ARG A 116 1.75 -4.68 -5.61
CA ARG A 116 1.19 -3.95 -4.46
C ARG A 116 -0.32 -4.17 -4.34
N PHE A 117 -1.06 -4.14 -5.46
CA PHE A 117 -2.50 -4.36 -5.45
C PHE A 117 -2.85 -5.76 -4.93
N LYS A 118 -2.15 -6.80 -5.41
CA LYS A 118 -2.30 -8.18 -4.92
C LYS A 118 -1.94 -8.31 -3.43
N LEU A 119 -0.80 -7.75 -3.02
CA LEU A 119 -0.36 -7.75 -1.63
C LEU A 119 -1.38 -7.08 -0.70
N THR A 120 -1.97 -5.96 -1.13
CA THR A 120 -2.98 -5.25 -0.34
C THR A 120 -4.23 -6.10 -0.13
N ALA A 121 -4.71 -6.77 -1.18
CA ALA A 121 -5.84 -7.68 -1.07
C ALA A 121 -5.55 -8.88 -0.16
N SER A 122 -4.36 -9.49 -0.32
CA SER A 122 -3.91 -10.61 0.51
C SER A 122 -3.78 -10.23 1.99
N ALA A 123 -3.12 -9.11 2.29
CA ALA A 123 -2.98 -8.61 3.66
C ALA A 123 -4.34 -8.37 4.34
N ALA A 124 -5.32 -7.80 3.61
CA ALA A 124 -6.65 -7.59 4.15
C ALA A 124 -7.34 -8.91 4.53
N SER A 125 -7.23 -9.93 3.67
CA SER A 125 -7.81 -11.27 3.93
C SER A 125 -7.13 -11.97 5.11
N ILE A 126 -5.79 -11.94 5.16
CA ILE A 126 -5.00 -12.55 6.24
C ILE A 126 -5.33 -11.90 7.57
N ASN A 127 -5.31 -10.56 7.63
CA ASN A 127 -5.59 -9.83 8.86
C ASN A 127 -7.04 -10.03 9.32
N ALA A 128 -8.02 -10.08 8.41
CA ALA A 128 -9.41 -10.37 8.80
C ALA A 128 -9.53 -11.75 9.46
N SER A 129 -8.89 -12.76 8.90
CA SER A 129 -8.89 -14.12 9.46
C SER A 129 -8.14 -14.22 10.79
N ASP A 130 -6.96 -13.60 10.90
CA ASP A 130 -6.17 -13.55 12.16
C ASP A 130 -6.96 -12.87 13.29
N LEU A 131 -7.57 -11.72 12.99
CA LEU A 131 -8.34 -10.96 13.97
C LEU A 131 -9.59 -11.71 14.42
N GLU A 132 -10.26 -12.42 13.51
CA GLU A 132 -11.41 -13.26 13.88
C GLU A 132 -10.97 -14.43 14.78
N GLN A 133 -9.88 -15.12 14.45
CA GLN A 133 -9.35 -16.21 15.30
C GLN A 133 -8.95 -15.71 16.70
N ARG A 134 -8.30 -14.54 16.77
CA ARG A 134 -7.94 -13.90 18.04
C ARG A 134 -9.16 -13.45 18.82
N LEU A 135 -10.18 -12.91 18.15
CA LEU A 135 -11.44 -12.53 18.77
C LEU A 135 -12.14 -13.75 19.36
N VAL A 136 -12.29 -14.82 18.58
CA VAL A 136 -12.89 -16.08 19.04
C VAL A 136 -12.13 -16.60 20.24
N SER A 137 -10.80 -16.71 20.16
CA SER A 137 -9.96 -17.17 21.28
C SER A 137 -10.18 -16.37 22.55
N LEU A 138 -10.24 -15.03 22.46
CA LEU A 138 -10.51 -14.15 23.61
C LEU A 138 -11.95 -14.31 24.14
N MET A 139 -12.92 -14.50 23.25
CA MET A 139 -14.33 -14.67 23.64
C MET A 139 -14.65 -16.05 24.21
N THR A 140 -13.83 -17.06 23.89
CA THR A 140 -13.95 -18.43 24.42
C THR A 140 -13.03 -18.71 25.60
N ASP A 141 -12.22 -17.73 26.00
CA ASP A 141 -11.40 -17.82 27.21
C ASP A 141 -12.30 -18.11 28.43
N GLU A 142 -11.93 -19.13 29.20
CA GLU A 142 -12.79 -19.66 30.26
C GLU A 142 -13.02 -18.63 31.36
N ASP A 143 -11.97 -17.92 31.77
CA ASP A 143 -12.03 -16.89 32.81
C ASP A 143 -12.90 -15.69 32.36
N PHE A 144 -12.73 -15.28 31.09
CA PHE A 144 -13.59 -14.26 30.48
C PHE A 144 -15.06 -14.72 30.47
N LEU A 145 -15.34 -15.94 30.00
CA LEU A 145 -16.69 -16.47 29.92
C LEU A 145 -17.37 -16.58 31.29
N ILE A 146 -16.66 -17.07 32.30
CA ILE A 146 -17.16 -17.15 33.69
C ILE A 146 -17.55 -15.75 34.18
N THR A 147 -16.66 -14.78 33.98
CA THR A 147 -16.88 -13.40 34.43
C THR A 147 -18.05 -12.75 33.67
N ALA A 148 -18.08 -12.89 32.35
CA ALA A 148 -19.12 -12.33 31.49
C ALA A 148 -20.50 -12.95 31.80
N ARG A 149 -20.57 -14.27 31.95
CA ARG A 149 -21.81 -14.97 32.34
C ARG A 149 -22.29 -14.53 33.71
N SER A 150 -21.40 -14.40 34.69
CA SER A 150 -21.75 -13.93 36.04
C SER A 150 -22.32 -12.51 36.02
N ALA A 151 -21.68 -11.60 35.28
CA ALA A 151 -22.16 -10.22 35.11
C ALA A 151 -23.52 -10.17 34.38
N TYR A 152 -23.73 -11.04 33.39
CA TYR A 152 -25.02 -11.17 32.70
C TYR A 152 -26.12 -11.68 33.63
N SER A 153 -25.87 -12.77 34.38
CA SER A 153 -26.84 -13.32 35.33
C SER A 153 -27.26 -12.32 36.40
N ILE A 154 -26.35 -11.44 36.85
CA ILE A 154 -26.72 -10.34 37.76
C ILE A 154 -27.73 -9.39 37.10
N CYS A 155 -27.55 -9.06 35.82
CA CYS A 155 -28.49 -8.21 35.08
C CYS A 155 -29.85 -8.89 34.94
N GLU A 156 -29.86 -10.18 34.60
CA GLU A 156 -31.06 -11.01 34.48
C GLU A 156 -31.87 -11.04 35.78
N VAL A 157 -31.22 -11.32 36.93
CA VAL A 157 -31.87 -11.32 38.24
C VAL A 157 -32.46 -9.95 38.58
N GLN A 158 -31.75 -8.86 38.27
CA GLN A 158 -32.26 -7.50 38.51
C GLN A 158 -33.47 -7.16 37.63
N CYS A 159 -33.47 -7.57 36.36
CA CYS A 159 -34.59 -7.35 35.45
C CYS A 159 -35.80 -8.22 35.84
N MET A 160 -35.59 -9.49 36.20
CA MET A 160 -36.64 -10.36 36.75
C MET A 160 -37.31 -9.73 37.98
N ALA A 161 -36.52 -9.20 38.91
CA ALA A 161 -37.05 -8.54 40.10
C ALA A 161 -37.85 -7.28 39.75
N ALA A 162 -37.41 -6.49 38.76
CA ALA A 162 -38.12 -5.30 38.31
C ALA A 162 -39.46 -5.62 37.64
N HIS A 163 -39.49 -6.63 36.76
CA HIS A 163 -40.72 -7.10 36.11
C HIS A 163 -41.74 -7.62 37.14
N ARG A 164 -41.31 -8.46 38.08
CA ARG A 164 -42.16 -8.96 39.19
C ARG A 164 -42.69 -7.89 40.13
N ALA A 165 -42.05 -6.71 40.19
CA ALA A 165 -42.50 -5.60 41.03
C ALA A 165 -43.61 -4.75 40.36
N VAL A 166 -43.76 -4.85 39.04
CA VAL A 166 -44.74 -4.08 38.24
C VAL A 166 -45.96 -4.93 37.89
N GLU A 167 -45.77 -6.22 37.62
CA GLU A 167 -46.86 -7.17 37.36
C GLU A 167 -47.46 -7.69 38.68
N GLN A 168 -48.77 -8.01 38.70
CA GLN A 168 -49.36 -8.69 39.87
C GLN A 168 -48.58 -9.99 40.15
N PRO A 169 -48.36 -10.40 41.42
CA PRO A 169 -47.46 -11.52 41.79
C PRO A 169 -47.76 -12.89 41.14
N THR A 170 -48.90 -13.02 40.46
CA THR A 170 -49.43 -14.24 39.84
C THR A 170 -49.47 -14.19 38.31
N ALA A 171 -49.13 -13.07 37.68
CA ALA A 171 -49.06 -12.99 36.22
C ALA A 171 -47.74 -13.65 35.73
N PRO A 172 -47.78 -14.43 34.64
CA PRO A 172 -46.57 -15.01 34.07
C PRO A 172 -45.70 -13.92 33.44
N VAL A 173 -44.49 -13.75 33.96
CA VAL A 173 -43.46 -12.86 33.38
C VAL A 173 -42.98 -13.44 32.05
N ASP A 174 -42.95 -12.63 30.98
CA ASP A 174 -42.34 -13.04 29.72
C ASP A 174 -40.80 -13.02 29.84
N ILE A 175 -40.20 -14.21 29.81
CA ILE A 175 -38.76 -14.40 29.91
C ILE A 175 -38.02 -13.71 28.74
N ARG A 176 -38.67 -13.55 27.58
CA ARG A 176 -38.06 -12.87 26.42
C ARG A 176 -37.84 -11.38 26.67
N ASP A 177 -38.77 -10.74 27.37
CA ASP A 177 -38.67 -9.31 27.71
C ASP A 177 -37.60 -9.09 28.77
N VAL A 178 -37.51 -10.00 29.74
CA VAL A 178 -36.45 -10.02 30.75
C VAL A 178 -35.08 -10.18 30.11
N ASP A 179 -34.92 -11.15 29.21
CA ASP A 179 -33.67 -11.44 28.50
C ASP A 179 -33.23 -10.23 27.64
N ALA A 180 -34.17 -9.63 26.90
CA ALA A 180 -33.90 -8.44 26.10
C ALA A 180 -33.44 -7.24 26.96
N ASP A 181 -34.10 -7.00 28.10
CA ASP A 181 -33.73 -5.92 29.03
C ASP A 181 -32.42 -6.20 29.75
N ALA A 182 -32.17 -7.45 30.15
CA ALA A 182 -30.91 -7.89 30.75
C ALA A 182 -29.75 -7.71 29.77
N TRP A 183 -29.91 -8.13 28.51
CA TRP A 183 -28.92 -7.93 27.44
C TRP A 183 -28.67 -6.46 27.16
N ARG A 184 -29.72 -5.62 27.09
CA ARG A 184 -29.56 -4.17 26.93
C ARG A 184 -28.77 -3.58 28.09
N LYS A 185 -29.09 -3.94 29.33
CA LYS A 185 -28.41 -3.43 30.53
C LYS A 185 -26.95 -3.85 30.58
N PHE A 186 -26.67 -5.13 30.30
CA PHE A 186 -25.33 -5.69 30.24
C PHE A 186 -24.49 -5.01 29.14
N SER A 187 -24.99 -4.99 27.91
CA SER A 187 -24.28 -4.41 26.75
C SER A 187 -24.00 -2.92 26.91
N VAL A 188 -24.93 -2.13 27.45
CA VAL A 188 -24.70 -0.70 27.74
C VAL A 188 -23.60 -0.52 28.79
N ARG A 189 -23.58 -1.35 29.83
CA ARG A 189 -22.55 -1.27 30.88
C ARG A 189 -21.18 -1.67 30.33
N LEU A 190 -21.11 -2.77 29.57
CA LEU A 190 -19.89 -3.24 28.91
C LEU A 190 -19.35 -2.20 27.92
N MET A 191 -20.20 -1.65 27.05
CA MET A 191 -19.82 -0.62 26.09
C MET A 191 -19.31 0.66 26.75
N ARG A 192 -19.81 1.01 27.93
CA ARG A 192 -19.30 2.16 28.70
C ARG A 192 -17.88 1.90 29.18
N LEU A 193 -17.61 0.71 29.73
CA LEU A 193 -16.27 0.31 30.18
C LEU A 193 -15.27 0.31 29.00
N LEU A 194 -15.65 -0.30 27.87
CA LEU A 194 -14.81 -0.35 26.66
C LEU A 194 -14.55 1.01 25.99
N LYS A 195 -15.27 2.07 26.40
CA LYS A 195 -15.13 3.44 25.87
C LYS A 195 -14.39 4.38 26.83
N GLN A 196 -14.12 3.98 28.07
CA GLN A 196 -13.53 4.86 29.08
C GLN A 196 -12.02 5.05 28.90
N ASP A 197 -11.34 4.04 28.38
CA ASP A 197 -9.89 4.06 28.20
C ASP A 197 -9.46 4.14 26.74
N ALA A 198 -8.24 4.62 26.51
CA ALA A 198 -7.62 4.58 25.20
C ALA A 198 -7.49 3.12 24.74
N ARG A 199 -8.04 2.82 23.56
CA ARG A 199 -7.99 1.47 23.01
C ARG A 199 -6.56 1.14 22.61
N PRO A 200 -6.04 -0.04 22.98
CA PRO A 200 -4.74 -0.48 22.49
C PRO A 200 -4.78 -0.60 20.96
N ALA A 201 -3.66 -0.30 20.31
CA ALA A 201 -3.53 -0.51 18.88
C ALA A 201 -3.62 -2.01 18.57
N VAL A 202 -4.42 -2.37 17.57
CA VAL A 202 -4.52 -3.76 17.10
C VAL A 202 -3.42 -3.99 16.08
N ALA A 203 -2.43 -4.83 16.42
CA ALA A 203 -1.37 -5.21 15.50
C ALA A 203 -1.92 -6.14 14.40
N ASN A 204 -1.56 -5.85 13.16
CA ASN A 204 -1.82 -6.67 11.99
C ASN A 204 -0.72 -7.72 11.82
N LEU A 205 -1.11 -8.92 11.39
CA LEU A 205 -0.18 -10.00 11.06
C LEU A 205 0.55 -9.71 9.74
N ALA A 206 -0.19 -9.30 8.70
CA ALA A 206 0.35 -9.00 7.37
C ALA A 206 0.37 -7.49 7.12
N THR A 207 1.54 -6.94 6.78
CA THR A 207 1.70 -5.51 6.50
C THR A 207 2.38 -5.27 5.16
N VAL A 208 1.73 -4.48 4.31
CA VAL A 208 2.27 -4.08 3.01
C VAL A 208 3.37 -3.02 3.21
N PRO A 209 4.56 -3.16 2.58
CA PRO A 209 5.62 -2.16 2.67
C PRO A 209 5.16 -0.77 2.23
N THR A 210 5.81 0.26 2.76
CA THR A 210 5.54 1.64 2.33
C THR A 210 5.94 1.83 0.88
N PRO A 211 5.17 2.62 0.10
CA PRO A 211 5.53 2.93 -1.28
C PRO A 211 6.80 3.79 -1.35
N VAL A 212 7.55 3.65 -2.44
CA VAL A 212 8.77 4.44 -2.69
C VAL A 212 8.48 5.67 -3.57
N PRO A 213 9.33 6.71 -3.56
CA PRO A 213 9.15 7.87 -4.43
C PRO A 213 9.10 7.48 -5.92
N GLY A 214 8.17 8.06 -6.66
CA GLY A 214 7.88 7.78 -8.06
C GLY A 214 6.93 6.61 -8.29
N GLU A 215 6.61 5.82 -7.26
CA GLU A 215 5.74 4.64 -7.38
C GLU A 215 4.29 5.03 -7.68
N ILE A 216 3.66 4.32 -8.62
CA ILE A 216 2.25 4.46 -8.96
C ILE A 216 1.43 3.39 -8.23
N ILE A 217 0.48 3.83 -7.42
CA ILE A 217 -0.39 2.96 -6.62
C ILE A 217 -1.77 2.92 -7.27
N ALA A 218 -2.19 1.72 -7.68
CA ALA A 218 -3.59 1.44 -8.00
C ALA A 218 -4.36 1.08 -6.73
N THR A 219 -5.42 1.83 -6.44
CA THR A 219 -6.32 1.58 -5.28
C THR A 219 -7.56 0.79 -5.69
N THR A 220 -7.82 0.66 -6.99
CA THR A 220 -9.00 0.00 -7.54
C THR A 220 -8.64 -0.85 -8.76
N PRO A 221 -9.44 -1.90 -9.08
CA PRO A 221 -9.25 -2.68 -10.31
C PRO A 221 -9.30 -1.83 -11.58
N LEU A 222 -10.17 -0.81 -11.61
CA LEU A 222 -10.27 0.12 -12.73
C LEU A 222 -9.00 0.97 -12.88
N GLY A 223 -8.41 1.42 -11.76
CA GLY A 223 -7.11 2.10 -11.76
C GLY A 223 -6.02 1.23 -12.37
N LEU A 224 -5.97 -0.06 -11.97
CA LEU A 224 -4.99 -0.99 -12.51
C LEU A 224 -5.17 -1.26 -14.01
N MET A 225 -6.41 -1.43 -14.48
CA MET A 225 -6.71 -1.57 -15.90
C MET A 225 -6.25 -0.36 -16.72
N ARG A 226 -6.43 0.85 -16.19
CA ARG A 226 -5.96 2.08 -16.85
C ARG A 226 -4.44 2.16 -16.90
N LEU A 227 -3.76 1.80 -15.82
CA LEU A 227 -2.31 1.77 -15.78
C LEU A 227 -1.72 0.76 -16.78
N ARG A 228 -2.39 -0.38 -16.99
CA ARG A 228 -2.04 -1.33 -18.06
C ARG A 228 -2.18 -0.70 -19.44
N ALA A 229 -3.27 0.02 -19.68
CA ALA A 229 -3.52 0.66 -20.98
C ALA A 229 -2.46 1.72 -21.34
N THR A 230 -1.81 2.33 -20.34
CA THR A 230 -0.73 3.32 -20.52
C THR A 230 0.67 2.72 -20.40
N GLY A 231 0.79 1.39 -20.31
CA GLY A 231 2.08 0.71 -20.18
C GLY A 231 2.87 1.08 -18.92
N GLY A 232 2.18 1.46 -17.84
CA GLY A 232 2.83 1.84 -16.58
C GLY A 232 3.15 3.33 -16.44
N SER A 233 2.74 4.16 -17.40
CA SER A 233 2.81 5.62 -17.27
C SER A 233 1.55 6.18 -16.60
N MET A 234 1.66 7.30 -15.89
CA MET A 234 0.47 8.01 -15.39
C MET A 234 -0.39 8.53 -16.57
N PRO A 235 -1.70 8.22 -16.63
CA PRO A 235 -2.57 8.71 -17.68
C PRO A 235 -2.74 10.24 -17.61
N ALA A 236 -2.80 10.92 -18.77
CA ALA A 236 -3.04 12.36 -18.86
C ALA A 236 -4.34 12.78 -18.15
N PRO A 237 -4.39 13.89 -17.40
CA PRO A 237 -5.50 14.27 -16.51
C PRO A 237 -6.77 14.78 -17.23
N ASP A 238 -7.68 13.90 -17.64
CA ASP A 238 -9.01 14.24 -18.20
C ASP A 238 -10.09 14.56 -17.13
N GLY A 239 -9.86 15.57 -16.27
CA GLY A 239 -10.93 16.35 -15.61
C GLY A 239 -11.93 15.70 -14.63
N TYR A 240 -12.06 14.38 -14.52
CA TYR A 240 -13.05 13.69 -13.67
C TYR A 240 -12.44 12.66 -12.71
N ARG A 241 -12.77 12.75 -11.41
CA ARG A 241 -12.64 11.72 -10.33
C ARG A 241 -11.33 10.89 -10.30
N ARG A 242 -10.20 11.42 -10.78
CA ARG A 242 -8.93 10.67 -10.96
C ARG A 242 -8.14 10.43 -9.68
N GLU A 243 -8.25 11.31 -8.71
CA GLU A 243 -7.41 11.32 -7.50
C GLU A 243 -7.58 10.08 -6.61
N PHE A 244 -8.69 9.36 -6.77
CA PHE A 244 -9.02 8.23 -5.90
C PHE A 244 -8.61 6.86 -6.46
N GLN A 245 -8.17 6.76 -7.72
CA GLN A 245 -7.95 5.47 -8.40
C GLN A 245 -6.47 5.14 -8.66
N LEU A 246 -5.66 6.17 -8.92
CA LEU A 246 -4.21 6.08 -9.10
C LEU A 246 -3.55 7.20 -8.30
N LYS A 247 -2.52 6.87 -7.52
CA LYS A 247 -1.74 7.85 -6.76
C LYS A 247 -0.26 7.62 -7.04
N GLN A 248 0.44 8.67 -7.48
CA GLN A 248 1.90 8.67 -7.51
C GLN A 248 2.43 9.20 -6.17
N VAL A 249 3.38 8.48 -5.59
CA VAL A 249 4.10 8.88 -4.36
C VAL A 249 5.37 9.63 -4.74
#